data_AF-A0A8C4S535-F1
#
_entry.id   AF-A0A8C4S535-F1
#
_cell.length_a   1.000
_cell.length_b   1.000
_cell.length_c   1.000
_cell.angle_alpha   90.00
_cell.angle_beta   90.00
_cell.angle_gamma   90.00
#
_symmetry.space_group_name_H-M   'P 1'
#
loop_
_entity.id
_entity.type
_entity.pdbx_description
1 polymer ?
#
loop_
_entity_poly.entity_id
_entity_poly.type
_entity_poly.pdbx_seq_one_letter_code
_entity_poly.pdbx_strand_id
1 'polypeptide(L)'
;MIQREAEVKNRICAVALTDSVHSVWHQEAGKPILEWMQEHCCNWVSSIEALDTPIETMLPDCPRVSAGTERHELTSWRSFHSIFKFFSEALETQNSEAKQPAAVATRSSNRIKHEDF
;
A
#
# COMPACT_ATOMS: atom_id res chain seq x y z
N MET A 1 -16.64 2.58 -15.77
CA MET A 1 -16.16 2.09 -14.46
C MET A 1 -14.68 2.42 -14.23
N ILE A 2 -13.82 2.20 -15.24
CA ILE A 2 -12.35 2.42 -15.17
C ILE A 2 -11.94 3.83 -14.73
N GLN A 3 -12.62 4.88 -15.21
CA GLN A 3 -12.27 6.26 -14.84
C GLN A 3 -12.44 6.53 -13.34
N ARG A 4 -13.51 6.03 -12.72
CA ARG A 4 -13.78 6.23 -11.29
C ARG A 4 -12.74 5.53 -10.42
N GLU A 5 -12.32 4.32 -10.80
CA GLU A 5 -11.30 3.57 -10.08
C GLU A 5 -9.96 4.32 -10.08
N ALA A 6 -9.51 4.79 -11.25
CA ALA A 6 -8.28 5.56 -11.38
C ALA A 6 -8.33 6.88 -10.58
N GLU A 7 -9.46 7.60 -10.63
CA GLU A 7 -9.66 8.83 -9.86
C GLU A 7 -9.57 8.61 -8.34
N VAL A 8 -10.09 7.48 -7.85
CA VAL A 8 -10.03 7.11 -6.43
C VAL A 8 -8.60 6.73 -6.04
N LYS A 9 -7.96 5.83 -6.81
CA LYS A 9 -6.60 5.36 -6.53
C LYS A 9 -5.57 6.50 -6.53
N ASN A 10 -5.72 7.48 -7.41
CA ASN A 10 -4.81 8.64 -7.49
C ASN A 10 -4.95 9.64 -6.33
N ARG A 11 -6.02 9.54 -5.52
CA ARG A 11 -6.26 10.47 -4.40
C ARG A 11 -6.00 9.85 -3.04
N ILE A 12 -5.97 8.53 -2.96
CA ILE A 12 -5.79 7.80 -1.70
C ILE A 12 -4.32 7.43 -1.56
N CYS A 13 -3.70 7.89 -0.48
CA CYS A 13 -2.33 7.54 -0.13
C CYS A 13 -2.26 6.20 0.63
N ALA A 14 -3.17 6.01 1.60
CA ALA A 14 -3.23 4.80 2.41
C ALA A 14 -4.64 4.57 2.98
N VAL A 15 -4.94 3.33 3.35
CA VAL A 15 -6.21 2.91 3.97
C VAL A 15 -5.92 2.02 5.18
N ALA A 16 -6.41 2.40 6.35
CA ALA A 16 -6.40 1.55 7.53
C ALA A 16 -7.78 0.91 7.74
N LEU A 17 -7.79 -0.40 7.84
CA LEU A 17 -8.98 -1.20 8.11
C LEU A 17 -8.89 -1.69 9.57
N THR A 18 -10.03 -1.71 10.27
CA THR A 18 -10.10 -2.17 11.66
C THR A 18 -11.05 -3.34 11.75
N ASP A 19 -10.48 -4.53 11.90
CA ASP A 19 -11.17 -5.82 11.98
C ASP A 19 -12.21 -6.03 10.88
N SER A 20 -11.84 -5.61 9.66
CA SER A 20 -12.68 -5.76 8.49
C SER A 20 -12.69 -7.22 8.02
N VAL A 21 -13.87 -7.71 7.64
CA VAL A 21 -14.11 -9.06 7.10
C VAL A 21 -14.22 -9.09 5.57
N HIS A 22 -13.63 -8.11 4.88
CA HIS A 22 -13.61 -8.08 3.43
C HIS A 22 -12.86 -9.29 2.84
N SER A 23 -13.12 -9.58 1.58
CA SER A 23 -12.36 -10.59 0.83
C SER A 23 -12.28 -10.18 -0.62
N VAL A 24 -11.09 -9.77 -1.04
CA VAL A 24 -10.78 -9.36 -2.42
C VAL A 24 -11.06 -10.50 -3.40
N TRP A 25 -10.80 -11.74 -2.99
CA TRP A 25 -11.08 -12.94 -3.77
C TRP A 25 -12.58 -13.14 -4.05
N HIS A 26 -13.43 -13.08 -3.02
CA HIS A 26 -14.88 -13.29 -3.19
C HIS A 26 -15.57 -12.13 -3.91
N GLN A 27 -14.95 -10.95 -3.94
CA GLN A 27 -15.45 -9.80 -4.70
C GLN A 27 -15.03 -9.82 -6.17
N GLU A 28 -14.30 -10.86 -6.61
CA GLU A 28 -13.75 -10.95 -7.97
C GLU A 28 -12.93 -9.71 -8.35
N ALA A 29 -12.30 -9.09 -7.36
CA ALA A 29 -11.48 -7.92 -7.59
C ALA A 29 -10.26 -8.33 -8.43
N GLY A 30 -10.11 -7.67 -9.59
CA GLY A 30 -9.03 -7.97 -10.51
C GLY A 30 -7.66 -7.77 -9.88
N LYS A 31 -6.63 -8.40 -10.47
CA LYS A 31 -5.23 -8.28 -10.05
C LYS A 31 -4.77 -6.84 -9.75
N PRO A 32 -5.12 -5.81 -10.54
CA PRO A 32 -4.72 -4.42 -10.25
C PRO A 32 -5.33 -3.83 -8.97
N ILE A 33 -6.45 -4.36 -8.48
CA ILE A 33 -7.06 -3.94 -7.20
C ILE A 33 -6.34 -4.65 -6.06
N LEU A 34 -6.06 -5.95 -6.19
CA LEU A 34 -5.30 -6.71 -5.20
C LEU A 34 -3.91 -6.11 -4.97
N GLU A 35 -3.16 -5.83 -6.03
CA GLU A 35 -1.83 -5.22 -5.94
C GLU A 35 -1.90 -3.85 -5.25
N TRP A 36 -2.89 -3.02 -5.64
CA TRP A 36 -3.10 -1.72 -5.01
C TRP A 36 -3.45 -1.84 -3.52
N MET A 37 -4.29 -2.81 -3.13
CA MET A 37 -4.61 -3.04 -1.72
C MET A 37 -3.41 -3.59 -0.94
N GLN A 38 -2.54 -4.37 -1.56
CA GLN A 38 -1.31 -4.85 -0.91
C GLN A 38 -0.33 -3.73 -0.60
N GLU A 39 -0.31 -2.69 -1.44
CA GLU A 39 0.59 -1.54 -1.30
C GLU A 39 0.01 -0.46 -0.36
N HIS A 40 -1.28 -0.17 -0.47
CA HIS A 40 -1.89 1.00 0.18
C HIS A 40 -2.74 0.67 1.40
N CYS A 41 -3.10 -0.59 1.64
CA CYS A 41 -3.99 -0.97 2.73
C CYS A 41 -3.26 -1.78 3.82
N CYS A 42 -3.74 -1.66 5.05
CA CYS A 42 -3.40 -2.58 6.13
C CYS A 42 -4.63 -2.78 7.05
N ASN A 43 -4.86 -4.01 7.49
CA ASN A 43 -5.97 -4.37 8.38
C ASN A 43 -5.47 -4.76 9.77
N TRP A 44 -5.86 -4.00 10.78
CA TRP A 44 -5.63 -4.33 12.19
C TRP A 44 -6.79 -5.20 12.69
N VAL A 45 -6.54 -6.49 12.85
CA VAL A 45 -7.57 -7.48 13.21
C VAL A 45 -7.57 -7.82 14.69
N SER A 46 -8.70 -8.31 15.16
CA SER A 46 -8.77 -8.92 16.49
C SER A 46 -7.87 -10.16 16.57
N SER A 47 -7.01 -10.21 17.57
CA SER A 47 -6.04 -11.28 17.79
C SER A 47 -5.48 -11.25 19.21
N ILE A 48 -5.03 -12.41 19.69
CA ILE A 48 -4.29 -12.58 20.96
C ILE A 48 -2.85 -12.05 20.88
N GLU A 49 -2.33 -11.94 19.66
CA GLU A 49 -0.95 -11.52 19.43
C GLU A 49 -0.73 -10.07 19.85
N ALA A 50 0.51 -9.71 20.13
CA ALA A 50 0.88 -8.32 20.40
C ALA A 50 0.48 -7.38 19.24
N LEU A 51 0.23 -6.10 19.54
CA LEU A 51 -0.04 -5.09 18.52
C LEU A 51 1.05 -5.10 17.45
N ASP A 52 0.64 -4.97 16.19
CA ASP A 52 1.49 -4.94 14.99
C ASP A 52 2.17 -6.28 14.61
N THR A 53 1.91 -7.37 15.34
CA THR A 53 2.35 -8.70 14.91
C THR A 53 1.66 -9.06 13.58
N PRO A 54 2.40 -9.44 12.52
CA PRO A 54 1.81 -9.90 11.26
C PRO A 54 0.91 -11.12 11.46
N ILE A 55 -0.26 -11.11 10.82
CA ILE A 55 -1.22 -12.22 10.86
C ILE A 55 -1.33 -12.81 9.46
N GLU A 56 -0.96 -14.08 9.33
CA GLU A 56 -1.03 -14.79 8.05
C GLU A 56 -2.48 -14.91 7.54
N THR A 57 -2.64 -14.77 6.22
CA THR A 57 -3.90 -14.99 5.52
C THR A 57 -3.77 -16.15 4.54
N MET A 58 -4.78 -17.02 4.50
CA MET A 58 -4.80 -18.18 3.59
C MET A 58 -5.01 -17.76 2.13
N LEU A 59 -5.63 -16.59 1.90
CA LEU A 59 -5.90 -16.05 0.57
C LEU A 59 -5.19 -14.70 0.40
N PRO A 60 -4.83 -14.32 -0.85
CA PRO A 60 -4.29 -13.01 -1.14
C PRO A 60 -5.28 -11.90 -0.76
N ASP A 61 -4.80 -10.97 0.04
CA ASP A 61 -5.51 -9.78 0.51
C ASP A 61 -4.49 -8.68 0.84
N CYS A 62 -4.95 -7.55 1.39
CA CYS A 62 -4.06 -6.57 2.01
C CYS A 62 -3.33 -7.14 3.24
N PRO A 63 -2.15 -6.58 3.58
CA PRO A 63 -1.45 -6.89 4.82
C PRO A 63 -2.36 -6.83 6.04
N ARG A 64 -2.11 -7.75 6.98
CA ARG A 64 -2.86 -7.88 8.21
C ARG A 64 -1.92 -7.94 9.39
N VAL A 65 -2.26 -7.19 10.44
CA VAL A 65 -1.55 -7.20 11.71
C VAL A 65 -2.52 -7.29 12.87
N SER A 66 -2.04 -7.75 14.03
CA SER A 66 -2.85 -7.78 15.24
C SER A 66 -3.13 -6.37 15.77
N ALA A 67 -4.35 -6.14 16.25
CA ALA A 67 -4.74 -4.96 17.02
C ALA A 67 -4.36 -5.05 18.51
N GLY A 68 -3.76 -6.16 18.95
CA GLY A 68 -3.42 -6.39 20.36
C GLY A 68 -4.64 -6.57 21.26
N THR A 69 -5.74 -7.10 20.72
CA THR A 69 -6.99 -7.37 21.45
C THR A 69 -7.85 -8.37 20.69
N GLU A 70 -8.54 -9.25 21.42
CA GLU A 70 -9.56 -10.15 20.86
C GLU A 70 -10.95 -9.48 20.73
N ARG A 71 -11.12 -8.27 21.30
CA ARG A 71 -12.39 -7.56 21.30
C ARG A 71 -12.50 -6.70 20.05
N HIS A 72 -13.35 -7.13 19.11
CA HIS A 72 -13.64 -6.44 17.85
C HIS A 72 -13.83 -4.93 18.04
N GLU A 73 -14.67 -4.53 19.00
CA GLU A 73 -15.03 -3.14 19.27
C GLU A 73 -13.87 -2.27 19.78
N LEU A 74 -12.77 -2.90 20.25
CA LEU A 74 -11.60 -2.19 20.76
C LEU A 74 -10.50 -2.03 19.72
N THR A 75 -10.59 -2.70 18.57
CA THR A 75 -9.53 -2.73 17.54
C THR A 75 -9.13 -1.32 17.08
N SER A 76 -10.11 -0.44 16.80
CA SER A 76 -9.86 0.96 16.43
C SER A 76 -9.09 1.73 17.51
N TRP A 77 -9.51 1.61 18.77
CA TRP A 77 -8.86 2.33 19.88
C TRP A 77 -7.44 1.81 20.14
N ARG A 78 -7.29 0.48 20.17
CA ARG A 78 -6.00 -0.17 20.47
C ARG A 78 -4.96 0.08 19.39
N SER A 79 -5.39 0.14 18.13
CA SER A 79 -4.51 0.35 16.98
C SER A 79 -4.32 1.83 16.63
N PHE A 80 -4.97 2.77 17.31
CA PHE A 80 -4.99 4.19 16.94
C PHE A 80 -3.59 4.75 16.65
N HIS A 81 -2.64 4.58 17.57
CA HIS A 81 -1.28 5.10 17.40
C HIS A 81 -0.53 4.43 16.25
N SER A 82 -0.70 3.10 16.10
CA SER A 82 -0.07 2.35 15.01
C SER A 82 -0.61 2.79 13.64
N ILE A 83 -1.92 2.99 13.53
CA ILE A 83 -2.57 3.47 12.31
C ILE A 83 -2.03 4.85 11.89
N PHE A 84 -1.92 5.79 12.83
CA PHE A 84 -1.40 7.13 12.51
C PHE A 84 0.10 7.11 12.19
N LYS A 85 0.87 6.19 12.77
CA LYS A 85 2.25 5.93 12.35
C LYS A 85 2.30 5.44 10.90
N PHE A 86 1.49 4.42 10.55
CA PHE A 86 1.36 3.91 9.18
C PHE A 86 0.99 5.01 8.18
N PHE A 87 0.01 5.87 8.50
CA PHE A 87 -0.34 7.00 7.65
C PHE A 87 0.79 8.01 7.48
N SER A 88 1.57 8.27 8.54
CA SER A 88 2.71 9.19 8.47
C SER A 88 3.79 8.64 7.53
N GLU A 89 4.14 7.36 7.67
CA GLU A 89 5.13 6.67 6.83
C GLU A 89 4.68 6.63 5.35
N ALA A 90 3.40 6.39 5.08
CA ALA A 90 2.84 6.42 3.73
C ALA A 90 2.94 7.81 3.09
N LEU A 91 2.63 8.87 3.83
CA LEU A 91 2.75 10.26 3.36
C LEU A 91 4.21 10.67 3.11
N GLU A 92 5.14 10.25 3.96
CA GLU A 92 6.57 10.50 3.78
C GLU A 92 7.11 9.82 2.51
N THR A 93 6.69 8.59 2.25
CA THR A 93 7.06 7.83 1.06
C THR A 93 6.56 8.52 -0.21
N GLN A 94 5.28 8.90 -0.25
CA GLN A 94 4.68 9.62 -1.38
C GLN A 94 5.39 10.96 -1.64
N ASN A 95 5.71 11.72 -0.59
CA ASN A 95 6.44 12.99 -0.73
C ASN A 95 7.88 12.81 -1.23
N SER A 96 8.50 11.67 -0.93
CA SER A 96 9.86 11.36 -1.36
C SER A 96 9.90 10.96 -2.83
N GLU A 97 8.91 10.21 -3.31
CA GLU A 97 8.74 9.85 -4.72
C GLU A 97 8.43 11.09 -5.58
N ALA A 98 7.59 12.00 -5.08
CA ALA A 98 7.30 13.27 -5.77
C ALA A 98 8.51 14.21 -5.87
N LYS A 99 9.51 14.04 -5.00
CA LYS A 99 10.74 14.85 -4.97
C LYS A 99 11.89 14.30 -5.81
N GLN A 100 11.83 13.07 -6.31
CA GLN A 100 12.85 12.57 -7.24
C GLN A 100 12.63 13.17 -8.63
N PRO A 101 13.55 14.01 -9.16
CA PRO A 101 13.46 14.42 -10.55
C PRO A 101 13.78 13.20 -11.42
N ALA A 102 12.95 12.98 -12.45
CA ALA A 102 13.21 12.00 -13.50
C ALA A 102 14.68 12.10 -13.93
N ALA A 103 15.46 11.05 -13.65
CA ALA A 103 16.86 11.01 -14.04
C ALA A 103 16.93 11.29 -15.54
N VAL A 104 17.46 12.47 -15.87
CA VAL A 104 17.66 12.94 -17.24
C VAL A 104 18.60 11.93 -17.89
N ALA A 105 18.06 11.05 -18.73
CA ALA A 105 18.84 10.19 -19.59
C ALA A 105 19.57 11.09 -20.62
N THR A 106 20.76 11.55 -20.28
CA THR A 106 21.67 12.18 -21.25
C THR A 106 22.02 11.13 -22.30
N ARG A 107 21.40 11.25 -23.48
CA ARG A 107 21.81 10.56 -24.71
C ARG A 107 23.24 10.99 -25.03
N SER A 108 24.22 10.13 -24.74
CA SER A 108 25.56 10.26 -25.28
C SER A 108 25.50 9.99 -26.79
N SER A 109 25.68 11.03 -27.61
CA SER A 109 25.84 10.90 -29.06
C SER A 109 27.22 10.34 -29.36
N ASN A 110 27.30 9.07 -29.77
CA ASN A 110 28.51 8.55 -30.42
C ASN A 110 28.68 9.21 -31.79
N ARG A 111 29.67 10.09 -31.90
CA ARG A 111 30.16 10.67 -33.16
C ARG A 111 30.93 9.57 -33.91
N ILE A 112 30.35 9.07 -35.00
CA ILE A 112 31.05 8.23 -35.97
C ILE A 112 32.18 9.08 -36.57
N LYS A 113 33.44 8.66 -36.37
CA LYS A 113 34.58 9.17 -37.14
C LYS A 113 34.64 8.39 -38.44
N HIS A 114 34.50 9.08 -39.57
CA HIS A 114 34.92 8.60 -40.87
C HIS A 114 36.47 8.64 -40.87
N GLU A 115 37.13 7.52 -41.10
CA GLU A 115 38.52 7.53 -41.58
C GLU A 115 38.49 7.21 -43.07
N ASP A 116 38.82 8.21 -43.86
CA ASP A 116 39.29 8.04 -45.24
C ASP A 116 40.81 7.82 -45.14
N PHE A 117 41.32 6.71 -45.68
CA PHE A 117 42.51 6.58 -46.54
C PHE A 117 42.76 5.11 -46.91
#